data_AF-A0AAV5VVH9-F1
#
_entry.id   AF-A0AAV5VVH9-F1
#
_cell.length_a   1.000
_cell.length_b   1.000
_cell.length_c   1.000
_cell.angle_alpha   90.00
_cell.angle_beta   90.00
_cell.angle_gamma   90.00
#
_symmetry.space_group_name_H-M   'P 1'
#
loop_
_entity.id
_entity.type
_entity.pdbx_description
1 polymer ?
#
loop_
_entity_poly.entity_id
_entity_poly.type
_entity_poly.pdbx_seq_one_letter_code
_entity_poly.pdbx_strand_id
1 'polypeptide(L)'
;MSYDFLVHLNSTIIAQAPATFKLIFAVEVCNIFLLIYSVFPRKLLVNISEILHRNFRLCLFCMCLHYTAASTARCILFYYQINDIQLSRHDYFLVSAHLSRDTVFGYFCAMPSSFAFERFIATKYWRWYESAAPSTLLIIPIIEANNIIPSLLNSFFWTFGMHS
;
A
#
# COMPACT_ATOMS: atom_id res chain seq x y z
N MET A 1 3.22 -30.72 -7.00
CA MET A 1 3.24 -29.76 -8.13
C MET A 1 3.95 -28.51 -7.65
N SER A 2 5.02 -28.08 -8.32
CA SER A 2 5.61 -26.75 -8.07
C SER A 2 4.72 -25.68 -8.72
N TYR A 3 4.50 -24.59 -7.99
CA TYR A 3 3.90 -23.36 -8.51
C TYR A 3 5.03 -22.42 -8.94
N ASP A 4 4.76 -21.57 -9.93
CA ASP A 4 5.76 -20.62 -10.45
C ASP A 4 5.86 -19.34 -9.60
N PHE A 5 5.14 -19.28 -8.47
CA PHE A 5 5.07 -18.14 -7.56
C PHE A 5 4.89 -18.58 -6.11
N LEU A 6 5.44 -17.80 -5.18
CA LEU A 6 5.34 -18.02 -3.74
C LEU A 6 4.23 -17.15 -3.15
N VAL A 7 3.06 -17.73 -2.90
CA VAL A 7 1.97 -17.08 -2.13
C VAL A 7 1.64 -17.95 -0.92
N HIS A 8 1.84 -17.40 0.28
CA HIS A 8 1.53 -18.10 1.53
C HIS A 8 0.10 -17.76 2.00
N LEU A 9 -0.77 -18.76 2.02
CA LEU A 9 -2.10 -18.68 2.63
C LEU A 9 -2.10 -19.45 3.95
N ASN A 10 -2.59 -18.83 5.03
CA ASN A 10 -2.50 -19.37 6.40
C ASN A 10 -3.58 -20.43 6.73
N SER A 11 -4.13 -21.15 5.75
CA SER A 11 -5.30 -22.03 5.96
C SER A 11 -5.07 -23.13 7.00
N THR A 12 -3.88 -23.71 7.05
CA THR A 12 -3.52 -24.80 7.99
C THR A 12 -3.47 -24.36 9.46
N ILE A 13 -3.21 -23.08 9.72
CA ILE A 13 -3.09 -22.53 11.09
C ILE A 13 -4.48 -22.19 11.65
N ILE A 14 -5.43 -21.83 10.78
CA ILE A 14 -6.81 -21.52 11.17
C ILE A 14 -7.47 -22.72 11.85
N ALA A 15 -7.21 -23.94 11.36
CA ALA A 15 -7.74 -25.17 11.94
C ALA A 15 -7.31 -25.39 13.40
N GLN A 16 -6.15 -24.89 13.82
CA GLN A 16 -5.63 -25.07 15.17
C GLN A 16 -6.26 -24.11 16.19
N ALA A 17 -6.65 -22.90 15.76
CA ALA A 17 -7.18 -21.85 16.65
C ALA A 17 -8.31 -21.04 15.99
N PRO A 18 -9.44 -21.68 15.62
CA PRO A 18 -10.45 -21.06 14.74
C PRO A 18 -11.11 -19.82 15.35
N ALA A 19 -11.31 -19.78 16.67
CA ALA A 19 -11.92 -18.63 17.34
C ALA A 19 -11.02 -17.38 17.27
N THR A 20 -9.71 -17.54 17.51
CA THR A 20 -8.73 -16.45 17.46
C THR A 20 -8.62 -15.88 16.06
N PHE A 21 -8.51 -16.73 15.02
CA PHE A 21 -8.45 -16.26 13.63
C PHE A 21 -9.74 -15.59 13.18
N LYS A 22 -10.92 -16.11 13.57
CA LYS A 22 -12.20 -15.46 13.28
C LYS A 22 -12.29 -14.05 13.90
N LEU A 23 -11.79 -13.88 15.13
CA LEU A 23 -11.73 -12.56 15.77
C LEU A 23 -10.78 -11.62 15.02
N ILE A 24 -9.59 -12.08 14.67
CA ILE A 24 -8.62 -11.30 13.89
C ILE A 24 -9.24 -10.86 12.56
N PHE A 25 -9.89 -11.77 11.84
CA PHE A 25 -10.57 -11.44 10.58
C PHE A 25 -11.71 -10.45 10.78
N ALA A 26 -12.53 -10.61 11.83
CA ALA A 26 -13.61 -9.66 12.12
C ALA A 26 -13.06 -8.25 12.39
N VAL A 27 -12.01 -8.14 13.22
CA VAL A 27 -11.35 -6.85 13.51
C VAL A 27 -10.75 -6.26 12.24
N GLU A 28 -10.09 -7.07 11.42
CA GLU A 28 -9.45 -6.61 10.20
C GLU A 28 -10.47 -6.13 9.16
N VAL A 29 -11.56 -6.87 8.97
CA VAL A 29 -12.69 -6.48 8.10
C VAL A 29 -13.32 -5.17 8.57
N CYS A 30 -13.57 -5.02 9.87
CA CYS A 30 -14.04 -3.76 10.44
C CYS A 30 -13.08 -2.61 10.14
N ASN A 31 -11.77 -2.82 10.31
CA ASN A 31 -10.75 -1.82 10.00
C ASN A 31 -10.76 -1.44 8.50
N ILE A 32 -10.84 -2.44 7.60
CA ILE A 32 -10.91 -2.20 6.15
C ILE A 32 -12.13 -1.34 5.81
N PHE A 33 -13.31 -1.63 6.37
CA PHE A 33 -14.49 -0.81 6.13
C PHE A 33 -14.31 0.62 6.66
N LEU A 34 -13.83 0.79 7.89
CA LEU A 34 -13.54 2.12 8.46
C LEU A 34 -12.55 2.91 7.59
N LEU A 35 -11.54 2.24 7.04
CA LEU A 35 -10.57 2.84 6.13
C LEU A 35 -11.22 3.25 4.80
N ILE A 36 -11.99 2.37 4.16
CA ILE A 36 -12.67 2.70 2.90
C ILE A 36 -13.62 3.88 3.10
N TYR A 37 -14.44 3.86 4.16
CA TYR A 37 -15.38 4.95 4.45
C TYR A 37 -14.69 6.26 4.81
N SER A 38 -13.51 6.21 5.45
CA SER A 38 -12.77 7.41 5.81
C SER A 38 -12.00 8.05 4.64
N VAL A 39 -11.98 7.49 3.43
CA VAL A 39 -11.29 8.13 2.27
C VAL A 39 -11.86 9.51 1.96
N PHE A 40 -13.19 9.66 1.96
CA PHE A 40 -13.85 10.94 1.69
C PHE A 40 -13.58 12.00 2.77
N PRO A 41 -13.80 11.72 4.08
CA PRO A 41 -13.40 12.63 5.15
C PRO A 41 -11.91 13.00 5.12
N ARG A 42 -11.03 12.07 4.75
CA ARG A 42 -9.59 12.31 4.69
C ARG A 42 -9.21 13.33 3.62
N LYS A 43 -9.82 13.28 2.43
CA LYS A 43 -9.61 14.31 1.40
C LYS A 43 -10.03 15.69 1.92
N LEU A 44 -11.16 15.76 2.63
CA LEU A 44 -11.65 17.01 3.23
C LEU A 44 -10.68 17.53 4.31
N LEU A 45 -10.26 16.67 5.23
CA LEU A 45 -9.34 17.01 6.32
C LEU A 45 -7.99 17.51 5.79
N VAL A 46 -7.45 16.83 4.78
CA VAL A 46 -6.21 17.23 4.11
C VAL A 46 -6.37 18.63 3.50
N ASN A 47 -7.50 18.93 2.86
CA ASN A 47 -7.72 20.25 2.26
C ASN A 47 -7.88 21.37 3.30
N ILE A 48 -8.44 21.08 4.48
CA ILE A 48 -8.62 22.05 5.57
C ILE A 48 -7.29 22.36 6.29
N SER A 49 -6.30 21.48 6.23
CA SER A 49 -5.00 21.72 6.86
C SER A 49 -4.19 22.80 6.11
N GLU A 50 -4.33 24.06 6.53
CA GLU A 50 -3.56 25.18 5.96
C GLU A 50 -2.10 25.19 6.41
N ILE A 51 -1.79 24.54 7.54
CA ILE A 51 -0.45 24.48 8.13
C ILE A 51 0.50 23.67 7.23
N LEU A 52 -0.02 22.67 6.52
CA LEU A 52 0.78 21.78 5.69
C LEU A 52 0.88 22.29 4.25
N HIS A 53 2.11 22.30 3.72
CA HIS A 53 2.34 22.62 2.31
C HIS A 53 1.54 21.69 1.40
N ARG A 54 1.05 22.22 0.27
CA ARG A 54 0.16 21.50 -0.67
C ARG A 54 0.74 20.16 -1.12
N ASN A 55 2.04 20.08 -1.36
CA ASN A 55 2.69 18.85 -1.80
C ASN A 55 2.64 17.76 -0.73
N PHE A 56 2.94 18.12 0.53
CA PHE A 56 2.90 17.18 1.65
C PHE A 56 1.49 16.64 1.90
N ARG A 57 0.49 17.51 1.77
CA ARG A 57 -0.93 17.15 1.81
C ARG A 57 -1.30 16.11 0.75
N LEU A 58 -0.85 16.30 -0.48
CA LEU A 58 -1.09 15.36 -1.57
C LEU A 58 -0.36 14.03 -1.36
N CYS A 59 0.89 14.05 -0.87
CA CYS A 59 1.62 12.83 -0.50
C CYS A 59 0.87 12.04 0.60
N LEU A 60 0.40 12.70 1.66
CA LEU A 60 -0.42 12.06 2.70
C LEU A 60 -1.70 11.44 2.13
N PHE A 61 -2.34 12.12 1.17
CA PHE A 61 -3.51 11.59 0.49
C PHE A 61 -3.15 10.36 -0.37
N CYS A 62 -2.05 10.40 -1.12
CA CYS A 62 -1.53 9.24 -1.86
C CYS A 62 -1.23 8.05 -0.94
N MET A 63 -0.62 8.29 0.23
CA MET A 63 -0.40 7.23 1.24
C MET A 63 -1.72 6.59 1.67
N CYS A 64 -2.77 7.39 1.89
CA CYS A 64 -4.10 6.87 2.23
C CYS A 64 -4.68 6.02 1.09
N LEU A 65 -4.53 6.46 -0.17
CA LEU A 65 -5.00 5.70 -1.33
C LEU A 65 -4.28 4.36 -1.46
N HIS A 66 -2.94 4.33 -1.32
CA HIS A 66 -2.15 3.10 -1.33
C HIS A 66 -2.60 2.15 -0.23
N TYR A 67 -2.77 2.65 0.99
CA TYR A 67 -3.22 1.83 2.10
C TYR A 67 -4.64 1.26 1.90
N THR A 68 -5.56 2.06 1.31
CA THR A 68 -6.88 1.56 0.91
C THR A 68 -6.77 0.48 -0.17
N ALA A 69 -5.91 0.66 -1.17
CA ALA A 69 -5.69 -0.34 -2.22
C ALA A 69 -5.17 -1.68 -1.66
N ALA A 70 -4.19 -1.65 -0.74
CA ALA A 70 -3.74 -2.86 -0.04
C ALA A 70 -4.81 -3.48 0.84
N SER A 71 -5.65 -2.67 1.48
CA SER A 71 -6.79 -3.15 2.27
C SER A 71 -7.79 -3.91 1.40
N THR A 72 -8.12 -3.38 0.22
CA THR A 72 -8.95 -4.08 -0.77
C THR A 72 -8.29 -5.37 -1.28
N ALA A 73 -6.99 -5.34 -1.56
CA ALA A 73 -6.24 -6.53 -1.94
C ALA A 73 -6.28 -7.62 -0.85
N ARG A 74 -6.29 -7.22 0.41
CA ARG A 74 -6.38 -8.14 1.53
C ARG A 74 -7.75 -8.82 1.66
N CYS A 75 -8.85 -8.15 1.29
CA CYS A 75 -10.15 -8.79 1.17
C CYS A 75 -10.14 -9.97 0.18
N ILE A 76 -9.40 -9.85 -0.93
CA ILE A 76 -9.24 -10.93 -1.91
C ILE A 76 -8.51 -12.11 -1.27
N LEU A 77 -7.41 -11.86 -0.57
CA LEU A 77 -6.67 -12.91 0.13
C LEU A 77 -7.55 -13.63 1.17
N PHE A 78 -8.39 -12.89 1.90
CA PHE A 78 -9.35 -13.48 2.83
C PHE A 78 -10.42 -14.32 2.15
N TYR A 79 -10.94 -13.86 1.02
CA TYR A 79 -11.90 -14.65 0.25
C TYR A 79 -11.32 -16.02 -0.12
N TYR A 80 -10.05 -16.06 -0.57
CA TYR A 80 -9.36 -17.33 -0.85
C TYR A 80 -9.13 -18.18 0.41
N GLN A 81 -8.76 -17.55 1.53
CA GLN A 81 -8.51 -18.26 2.80
C GLN A 81 -9.77 -18.83 3.45
N ILE A 82 -10.91 -18.13 3.37
CA ILE A 82 -12.16 -18.55 4.03
C ILE A 82 -12.86 -19.65 3.23
N ASN A 83 -12.77 -19.61 1.90
CA ASN A 83 -13.43 -20.58 1.02
C ASN A 83 -12.54 -21.78 0.66
N ASP A 84 -11.33 -21.87 1.25
CA ASP A 84 -10.34 -22.93 0.97
C ASP A 84 -10.15 -23.18 -0.54
N ILE A 85 -10.10 -22.10 -1.32
CA ILE A 85 -9.98 -22.19 -2.79
C ILE A 85 -8.60 -22.75 -3.13
N GLN A 86 -8.59 -23.84 -3.91
CA GLN A 86 -7.35 -24.43 -4.40
C GLN A 86 -6.64 -23.47 -5.35
N LEU A 87 -5.34 -23.29 -5.12
CA LEU A 87 -4.48 -22.40 -5.91
C LEU A 87 -4.28 -22.97 -7.32
N SER A 88 -4.57 -22.16 -8.33
CA SER A 88 -4.26 -22.45 -9.74
C SER A 88 -2.99 -21.73 -10.18
N ARG A 89 -2.27 -22.33 -11.15
CA ARG A 89 -1.06 -21.72 -11.76
C ARG A 89 -1.32 -20.40 -12.47
N HIS A 90 -2.56 -20.13 -12.85
CA HIS A 90 -2.95 -18.93 -13.59
C HIS A 90 -3.79 -17.96 -12.76
N ASP A 91 -3.69 -18.02 -11.43
CA ASP A 91 -4.39 -17.10 -10.51
C ASP A 91 -3.71 -15.72 -10.45
N TYR A 92 -3.66 -15.03 -11.59
CA TYR A 92 -3.12 -13.66 -11.69
C TYR A 92 -3.82 -12.68 -10.75
N PHE A 93 -5.10 -12.94 -10.43
CA PHE A 93 -5.87 -12.14 -9.48
C PHE A 93 -5.33 -12.27 -8.05
N LEU A 94 -5.00 -13.49 -7.61
CA LEU A 94 -4.40 -13.71 -6.31
C LEU A 94 -2.99 -13.13 -6.23
N VAL A 95 -2.20 -13.35 -7.28
CA VAL A 95 -0.82 -12.84 -7.36
C VAL A 95 -0.80 -11.32 -7.32
N SER A 96 -1.67 -10.66 -8.08
CA SER A 96 -1.77 -9.19 -8.06
C SER A 96 -2.25 -8.66 -6.70
N ALA A 97 -3.19 -9.34 -6.03
CA ALA A 97 -3.59 -8.99 -4.67
C ALA A 97 -2.42 -9.14 -3.67
N HIS A 98 -1.65 -10.22 -3.78
CA HIS A 98 -0.46 -10.44 -2.96
C HIS A 98 0.60 -9.35 -3.17
N LEU A 99 0.93 -9.05 -4.44
CA LEU A 99 1.88 -8.00 -4.80
C LEU A 99 1.42 -6.63 -4.32
N SER A 100 0.14 -6.28 -4.49
CA SER A 100 -0.43 -5.01 -4.02
C SER A 100 -0.28 -4.85 -2.50
N ARG A 101 -0.58 -5.91 -1.74
CA ARG A 101 -0.41 -5.92 -0.28
C ARG A 101 1.06 -5.69 0.12
N ASP A 102 1.99 -6.45 -0.45
CA ASP A 102 3.41 -6.34 -0.08
C ASP A 102 4.03 -5.01 -0.52
N THR A 103 3.63 -4.50 -1.68
CA THR A 103 4.12 -3.22 -2.20
C THR A 103 3.79 -2.06 -1.26
N VAL A 104 2.70 -2.14 -0.51
CA VAL A 104 2.38 -1.08 0.46
C VAL A 104 3.34 -1.07 1.63
N PHE A 105 3.80 -2.21 2.12
CA PHE A 105 4.79 -2.24 3.20
C PHE A 105 6.09 -1.53 2.79
N GLY A 106 6.65 -1.90 1.62
CA GLY A 106 7.85 -1.25 1.11
C GLY A 106 7.64 0.24 0.78
N TYR A 107 6.45 0.62 0.33
CA TYR A 107 6.08 2.03 0.12
C TYR A 107 6.18 2.82 1.43
N PHE A 108 5.60 2.33 2.53
CA PHE A 108 5.66 2.99 3.83
C PHE A 108 7.09 3.05 4.40
N CYS A 109 7.91 2.01 4.17
CA CYS A 109 9.32 2.04 4.56
C CYS A 109 10.13 3.10 3.81
N ALA A 110 9.80 3.39 2.55
CA ALA A 110 10.48 4.39 1.73
C ALA A 110 10.03 5.84 2.02
N MET A 111 8.84 6.04 2.59
CA MET A 111 8.25 7.36 2.84
C MET A 111 9.15 8.35 3.60
N PRO A 112 9.83 7.98 4.71
CA PRO A 112 10.70 8.92 5.42
C PRO A 112 11.84 9.44 4.53
N SER A 113 12.45 8.57 3.71
CA SER A 113 13.50 8.95 2.77
C SER A 113 12.96 9.90 1.71
N SER A 114 11.77 9.65 1.19
CA SER A 114 11.14 10.52 0.19
C SER A 114 10.75 11.88 0.74
N PHE A 115 10.30 11.97 1.99
CA PHE A 115 10.09 13.27 2.66
C PHE A 115 11.40 14.02 2.91
N ALA A 116 12.47 13.31 3.29
CA ALA A 116 13.79 13.93 3.43
C ALA A 116 14.30 14.47 2.09
N PHE A 117 14.12 13.73 1.01
CA PHE A 117 14.45 14.16 -0.36
C PHE A 117 13.64 15.39 -0.79
N GLU A 118 12.32 15.39 -0.52
CA GLU A 118 11.48 16.56 -0.77
C GLU A 118 11.97 17.79 0.00
N ARG A 119 12.29 17.63 1.30
CA ARG A 119 12.83 18.72 2.12
C ARG A 119 14.16 19.22 1.59
N PHE A 120 15.04 18.34 1.13
CA PHE A 120 16.31 18.72 0.53
C PHE A 120 16.11 19.61 -0.72
N ILE A 121 15.18 19.23 -1.61
CA ILE A 121 14.83 20.05 -2.78
C ILE A 121 14.21 21.38 -2.35
N ALA A 122 13.29 21.36 -1.37
CA ALA A 122 12.65 22.56 -0.86
C ALA A 122 13.67 23.53 -0.25
N THR A 123 14.69 23.04 0.46
CA THR A 123 15.76 23.88 1.00
C THR A 123 16.62 24.50 -0.09
N LYS A 124 16.96 23.73 -1.14
CA LYS A 124 17.79 24.24 -2.25
C LYS A 124 17.04 25.20 -3.17
N TYR A 125 15.76 24.97 -3.42
CA TYR A 125 14.91 25.75 -4.33
C TYR A 125 13.75 26.43 -3.58
N TRP A 126 14.04 27.00 -2.40
CA TRP A 126 13.06 27.56 -1.47
C TRP A 126 12.05 28.50 -2.12
N ARG A 127 12.50 29.50 -2.89
CA ARG A 127 11.60 30.48 -3.53
C ARG A 127 10.59 29.83 -4.49
N TRP A 128 11.04 28.83 -5.25
CA TRP A 128 10.17 28.09 -6.15
C TRP A 128 9.18 27.23 -5.36
N TYR A 129 9.66 26.54 -4.31
CA TYR A 129 8.83 25.67 -3.49
C TYR A 129 7.75 26.46 -2.72
N GLU A 130 8.12 27.57 -2.08
CA GLU A 130 7.22 28.44 -1.30
C GLU A 130 6.17 29.16 -2.17
N SER A 131 6.47 29.39 -3.46
CA SER A 131 5.51 30.01 -4.39
C SER A 131 4.22 29.21 -4.56
N ALA A 132 4.22 27.91 -4.18
CA ALA A 132 3.12 26.98 -4.39
C ALA A 132 2.58 26.98 -5.84
N ALA A 133 3.40 27.35 -6.82
CA ALA A 133 3.04 27.32 -8.24
C ALA A 133 2.69 25.89 -8.68
N PRO A 134 1.85 25.69 -9.71
CA PRO A 134 1.52 24.34 -10.19
C PRO A 134 2.74 23.49 -10.56
N SER A 135 3.85 24.12 -10.95
CA SER A 135 5.11 23.43 -11.25
C SER A 135 5.70 22.70 -10.04
N THR A 136 5.41 23.12 -8.80
CA THR A 136 5.88 22.42 -7.59
C THR A 136 5.25 21.05 -7.42
N LEU A 137 4.12 20.76 -8.09
CA LEU A 137 3.47 19.45 -8.08
C LEU A 137 4.27 18.38 -8.83
N LEU A 138 5.18 18.77 -9.72
CA LEU A 138 6.04 17.82 -10.45
C LEU A 138 6.95 17.00 -9.53
N ILE A 139 7.16 17.45 -8.28
CA ILE A 139 7.91 16.69 -7.28
C ILE A 139 7.17 15.44 -6.82
N ILE A 140 5.83 15.44 -6.87
CA ILE A 140 4.98 14.35 -6.39
C ILE A 140 5.20 13.07 -7.21
N PRO A 141 5.09 13.05 -8.54
CA PRO A 141 5.33 11.83 -9.31
C PRO A 141 6.76 11.30 -9.14
N ILE A 142 7.75 12.17 -8.89
CA ILE A 142 9.13 11.75 -8.60
C ILE A 142 9.20 11.04 -7.25
N ILE A 143 8.59 11.61 -6.21
CA ILE A 143 8.49 11.01 -4.87
C ILE A 143 7.74 9.67 -4.92
N GLU A 144 6.59 9.63 -5.59
CA GLU A 144 5.79 8.41 -5.74
C GLU A 144 6.55 7.33 -6.50
N ALA A 145 7.24 7.68 -7.60
CA ALA A 145 8.07 6.73 -8.35
C ALA A 145 9.21 6.17 -7.48
N ASN A 146 9.86 7.01 -6.68
CA ASN A 146 10.93 6.61 -5.77
C ASN A 146 10.45 5.67 -4.66
N ASN A 147 9.17 5.71 -4.28
CA ASN A 147 8.58 4.78 -3.32
C ASN A 147 8.06 3.50 -3.98
N ILE A 148 7.31 3.63 -5.07
CA ILE A 148 6.57 2.54 -5.71
C ILE A 148 7.53 1.60 -6.45
N ILE A 149 8.50 2.13 -7.22
CA ILE A 149 9.36 1.30 -8.06
C ILE A 149 10.20 0.32 -7.22
N PRO A 150 10.95 0.76 -6.18
CA PRO A 150 11.74 -0.16 -5.38
C PRO A 150 10.87 -1.16 -4.62
N SER A 151 9.72 -0.71 -4.12
CA SER A 151 8.78 -1.57 -3.39
C SER A 151 8.16 -2.66 -4.27
N LEU A 152 7.77 -2.30 -5.50
CA LEU A 152 7.22 -3.23 -6.48
C LEU A 152 8.29 -4.23 -6.94
N LEU A 153 9.51 -3.76 -7.22
CA LEU A 153 10.63 -4.64 -7.58
C LEU A 153 10.94 -5.62 -6.46
N ASN A 154 11.01 -5.15 -5.21
CA ASN A 154 11.24 -6.01 -4.05
C ASN A 154 10.12 -7.07 -3.92
N SER A 155 8.86 -6.65 -4.02
CA SER A 155 7.70 -7.55 -3.93
C SER A 155 7.69 -8.57 -5.08
N PHE A 156 8.06 -8.14 -6.28
CA PHE A 156 8.17 -8.99 -7.46
C PHE A 156 9.27 -10.04 -7.31
N PHE A 157 10.49 -9.62 -6.96
CA PHE A 157 11.60 -10.55 -6.75
C PHE A 157 11.34 -11.52 -5.60
N TRP A 158 10.67 -11.08 -4.53
CA TRP A 158 10.26 -11.98 -3.45
C TRP A 158 9.25 -13.03 -3.91
N THR A 159 8.27 -12.63 -4.72
CA THR A 159 7.17 -13.50 -5.17
C THR A 159 7.63 -14.50 -6.24
N PHE A 160 8.50 -14.10 -7.16
CA PHE A 160 8.90 -14.90 -8.31
C PHE A 160 10.37 -15.36 -8.30
N GLY A 161 11.27 -14.61 -7.66
CA GLY A 161 12.71 -14.87 -7.70
C GLY A 161 13.18 -16.01 -6.81
N MET A 162 12.38 -16.45 -5.83
CA MET A 162 12.73 -17.59 -4.96
C MET A 162 12.47 -18.96 -5.60
N HIS A 163 12.05 -19.01 -6.88
CA HIS A 163 11.76 -20.25 -7.61
C HIS A 163 12.70 -20.52 -8.80
N SER A 164 13.73 -19.70 -9.01
CA SER A 164 14.86 -19.99 -9.90
C SER A 164 16.02 -20.62 -9.15
#